data_AF-A0A6N9PZN4-F1
#
_entry.id   AF-A0A6N9PZN4-F1
#
_cell.length_a   1.000
_cell.length_b   1.000
_cell.length_c   1.000
_cell.angle_alpha   90.00
_cell.angle_beta   90.00
_cell.angle_gamma   90.00
#
_symmetry.space_group_name_H-M   'P 1'
#
loop_
_entity.id
_entity.type
_entity.pdbx_description
1 polymer ?
#
loop_
_entity_poly.entity_id
_entity_poly.type
_entity_poly.pdbx_seq_one_letter_code
_entity_poly.pdbx_strand_id
1 'polypeptide(L)'
;MSIFDDTKCDCCVCSMQCVLEQLVGEEVIILIPTSNPVNLVINDVNDFIVFTSQGNYPICNIVAVFIPMPRGNLKLKPIKKNVGVCSCCKAPMTNVLKLLKGRDVFVETLGFVPNVLGTVTDIGEGITVVTGSGTSNFQ
;
A
#
# COMPACT_ATOMS: atom_id res chain seq x y z
N MET A 1 13.53 12.99 8.64
CA MET A 1 13.39 11.55 8.99
C MET A 1 12.94 11.49 10.44
N SER A 2 11.66 11.22 10.67
CA SER A 2 11.17 10.93 12.03
C SER A 2 11.70 9.54 12.45
N ILE A 3 12.23 9.46 13.66
CA ILE A 3 12.66 8.20 14.28
C ILE A 3 11.36 7.48 14.66
N PHE A 4 10.90 6.57 13.81
CA PHE A 4 9.67 5.83 14.03
C PHE A 4 9.84 4.88 15.22
N ASP A 5 8.85 4.89 16.11
CA ASP A 5 8.74 3.99 17.25
C ASP A 5 8.03 2.70 16.80
N ASP A 6 8.81 1.63 16.63
CA ASP A 6 8.33 0.31 16.21
C ASP A 6 7.28 -0.27 17.18
N THR A 7 7.15 0.26 18.41
CA THR A 7 6.13 -0.19 19.37
C THR A 7 4.74 0.40 19.13
N LYS A 8 4.62 1.52 18.39
CA LYS A 8 3.33 2.19 18.11
C LYS A 8 2.77 1.85 16.73
N CYS A 9 3.65 1.60 15.77
CA CYS A 9 3.27 1.46 14.35
C CYS A 9 3.88 0.19 13.75
N ASP A 10 3.76 -0.87 14.53
CA ASP A 10 4.35 -2.17 14.28
C ASP A 10 3.70 -2.92 13.10
N CYS A 11 2.55 -2.44 12.65
CA CYS A 11 1.84 -2.88 11.46
C CYS A 11 2.26 -2.06 10.23
N CYS A 12 1.74 -2.35 9.03
CA CYS A 12 2.26 -1.76 7.77
C CYS A 12 2.04 -0.23 7.65
N VAL A 13 1.44 0.41 8.64
CA VAL A 13 1.07 1.83 8.69
C VAL A 13 2.28 2.75 8.48
N CYS A 14 3.39 2.50 9.17
CA CYS A 14 4.62 3.28 9.03
C CYS A 14 5.23 3.23 7.64
N SER A 15 5.13 2.08 6.98
CA SER A 15 5.64 1.91 5.62
C SER A 15 4.68 2.54 4.62
N MET A 16 3.38 2.39 4.83
CA MET A 16 2.34 3.01 4.01
C MET A 16 2.40 4.54 4.08
N GLN A 17 2.63 5.13 5.25
CA GLN A 17 2.85 6.58 5.38
C GLN A 17 3.98 7.07 4.47
N CYS A 18 5.15 6.40 4.52
CA CYS A 18 6.27 6.82 3.67
C CYS A 18 6.00 6.65 2.18
N VAL A 19 5.14 5.71 1.77
CA VAL A 19 4.70 5.59 0.37
C VAL A 19 3.76 6.75 0.02
N LEU A 20 2.77 7.03 0.87
CA LEU A 20 1.79 8.08 0.62
C LEU A 20 2.40 9.49 0.63
N GLU A 21 3.41 9.75 1.47
CA GLU A 21 4.19 11.00 1.46
C GLU A 21 4.87 11.24 0.09
N GLN A 22 5.25 10.19 -0.63
CA GLN A 22 5.82 10.31 -1.98
C GLN A 22 4.77 10.60 -3.07
N LEU A 23 3.49 10.43 -2.75
CA LEU A 23 2.35 10.59 -3.66
C LEU A 23 1.59 11.90 -3.41
N VAL A 24 2.10 12.79 -2.56
CA VAL A 24 1.52 14.13 -2.36
C VAL A 24 1.54 14.89 -3.70
N GLY A 25 0.37 15.42 -4.07
CA GLY A 25 0.13 16.10 -5.35
C GLY A 25 -0.16 15.15 -6.53
N GLU A 26 -0.25 13.84 -6.29
CA GLU A 26 -0.63 12.85 -7.29
C GLU A 26 -2.12 12.52 -7.23
N GLU A 27 -2.69 12.20 -8.40
CA GLU A 27 -4.01 11.59 -8.50
C GLU A 27 -3.90 10.08 -8.27
N VAL A 28 -4.64 9.58 -7.30
CA VAL A 28 -4.64 8.18 -6.91
C VAL A 28 -6.06 7.69 -6.64
N ILE A 29 -6.23 6.37 -6.59
CA ILE A 29 -7.43 5.74 -6.06
C ILE A 29 -7.06 5.07 -4.75
N ILE A 30 -7.68 5.51 -3.66
CA ILE A 30 -7.53 4.86 -2.35
C ILE A 30 -8.65 3.84 -2.18
N LEU A 31 -8.29 2.63 -1.78
CA LEU A 31 -9.21 1.59 -1.37
C LEU A 31 -9.25 1.48 0.16
N ILE A 32 -10.44 1.61 0.71
CA ILE A 32 -10.74 1.32 2.13
C ILE A 32 -11.85 0.25 2.21
N PRO A 33 -11.95 -0.52 3.30
CA PRO A 33 -12.90 -1.65 3.38
C PRO A 33 -14.38 -1.27 3.28
N THR A 34 -14.73 -0.04 3.67
CA THR A 34 -16.13 0.38 3.89
C THR A 34 -16.70 1.27 2.80
N SER A 35 -15.92 1.62 1.77
CA SER A 35 -16.40 2.49 0.70
C SER A 35 -15.94 2.03 -0.66
N ASN A 36 -16.64 2.50 -1.69
CA ASN A 36 -16.18 2.38 -3.05
C ASN A 36 -14.85 3.13 -3.23
N PRO A 37 -13.98 2.69 -4.16
CA PRO A 37 -12.78 3.42 -4.50
C PRO A 37 -13.14 4.79 -5.05
N VAL A 38 -12.37 5.81 -4.66
CA VAL A 38 -12.59 7.19 -5.11
C VAL A 38 -11.29 7.71 -5.71
N ASN A 39 -11.38 8.28 -6.91
CA ASN A 39 -10.29 9.07 -7.49
C ASN A 39 -10.15 10.36 -6.68
N LEU A 40 -8.94 10.62 -6.18
CA LEU A 40 -8.66 11.76 -5.33
C LEU A 40 -7.22 12.25 -5.54
N VAL A 41 -6.94 13.44 -5.02
CA VAL A 41 -5.58 13.97 -4.95
C VAL A 41 -5.14 13.94 -3.50
N ILE A 42 -3.93 13.44 -3.24
CA ILE A 42 -3.32 13.50 -1.91
C ILE A 42 -2.76 14.92 -1.72
N ASN A 43 -3.29 15.65 -0.74
CA ASN A 43 -2.86 17.02 -0.44
C ASN A 43 -1.73 17.05 0.57
N ASP A 44 -1.79 16.18 1.58
CA ASP A 44 -0.78 16.06 2.65
C ASP A 44 -0.87 14.70 3.33
N VAL A 45 0.22 14.28 3.99
CA VAL A 45 0.27 13.06 4.79
C VAL A 45 1.04 13.37 6.07
N ASN A 46 0.33 13.33 7.20
CA ASN A 46 0.93 13.59 8.49
C ASN A 46 0.14 12.87 9.60
N ASP A 47 0.83 12.54 10.69
CA ASP A 47 0.26 11.88 11.88
C ASP A 47 -0.61 10.65 11.55
N PHE A 48 -0.13 9.81 10.62
CA PHE A 48 -0.82 8.63 10.12
C PHE A 48 -2.22 8.88 9.50
N ILE A 49 -2.46 10.11 9.04
CA ILE A 49 -3.66 10.54 8.33
C ILE A 49 -3.25 11.04 6.94
N VAL A 50 -4.04 10.67 5.94
CA VAL A 50 -3.91 11.15 4.56
C VAL A 50 -5.00 12.16 4.31
N PHE A 51 -4.61 13.38 3.99
CA PHE A 51 -5.50 14.48 3.66
C PHE A 51 -5.68 14.52 2.15
N THR A 52 -6.92 14.49 1.68
CA THR A 52 -7.22 14.40 0.24
C THR A 52 -8.25 15.44 -0.19
N SER A 53 -8.46 15.55 -1.51
CA SER A 53 -9.52 16.37 -2.09
C SER A 53 -10.95 15.89 -1.77
N GLN A 54 -11.13 14.68 -1.26
CA GLN A 54 -12.45 14.05 -1.01
C GLN A 54 -12.72 13.75 0.47
N GLY A 55 -11.73 13.99 1.35
CA GLY A 55 -11.83 13.68 2.77
C GLY A 55 -10.50 13.22 3.36
N ASN A 56 -10.49 12.95 4.66
CA ASN A 56 -9.30 12.52 5.36
C ASN A 56 -9.45 11.06 5.75
N TYR A 57 -8.39 10.27 5.53
CA TYR A 57 -8.41 8.83 5.77
C TYR A 57 -7.28 8.45 6.73
N PRO A 58 -7.58 7.74 7.83
CA PRO A 58 -6.53 7.15 8.64
C PRO A 58 -5.83 6.05 7.85
N ILE A 59 -4.50 6.04 7.85
CA ILE A 59 -3.70 5.12 7.04
C ILE A 59 -3.98 3.65 7.39
N CYS A 60 -4.35 3.36 8.64
CA CYS A 60 -4.72 2.00 9.07
C CYS A 60 -5.97 1.44 8.37
N ASN A 61 -6.80 2.29 7.75
CA ASN A 61 -7.96 1.87 6.97
C ASN A 61 -7.64 1.72 5.47
N ILE A 62 -6.44 2.07 5.03
CA ILE A 62 -6.05 1.96 3.62
C ILE A 62 -5.58 0.54 3.34
N VAL A 63 -6.28 -0.15 2.44
CA VAL A 63 -5.96 -1.51 2.01
C VAL A 63 -5.01 -1.49 0.82
N ALA A 64 -5.29 -0.62 -0.15
CA ALA A 64 -4.52 -0.49 -1.37
C ALA A 64 -4.59 0.94 -1.92
N VAL A 65 -3.60 1.29 -2.73
CA VAL A 65 -3.53 2.57 -3.45
C VAL A 65 -3.21 2.24 -4.90
N PHE A 66 -4.09 2.66 -5.81
CA PHE A 66 -3.85 2.54 -7.24
C PHE A 66 -3.34 3.87 -7.77
N ILE A 67 -2.26 3.81 -8.56
CA ILE A 67 -1.61 4.97 -9.15
C ILE A 67 -1.73 4.82 -10.67
N PRO A 68 -2.66 5.53 -11.34
CA PRO A 68 -2.89 5.37 -12.77
C PRO A 68 -1.67 5.72 -13.61
N MET A 69 -0.93 6.77 -13.21
CA MET A 69 0.26 7.25 -13.90
C MET A 69 1.35 7.61 -12.87
N PRO A 70 2.24 6.66 -12.51
CA PRO A 70 3.30 6.95 -11.56
C PRO A 70 4.33 7.91 -12.18
N ARG A 71 4.59 9.06 -11.54
CA ARG A 71 5.64 10.01 -11.96
C ARG A 71 7.07 9.54 -11.70
N GLY A 72 7.23 8.43 -10.99
CA GLY A 72 8.52 7.83 -10.67
C GLY A 72 8.38 6.50 -9.93
N ASN A 73 9.53 5.91 -9.60
CA ASN A 73 9.57 4.68 -8.81
C ASN A 73 9.32 4.98 -7.33
N LEU A 74 8.41 4.23 -6.72
CA LEU A 74 8.18 4.27 -5.28
C LEU A 74 9.42 3.75 -4.53
N LYS A 75 9.85 4.49 -3.51
CA LYS A 75 10.90 4.04 -2.58
C LYS A 75 10.24 3.34 -1.40
N LEU A 76 10.39 2.02 -1.33
CA LEU A 76 9.87 1.23 -0.22
C LEU A 76 10.86 1.19 0.94
N LYS A 77 10.35 1.11 2.18
CA LYS A 77 11.20 0.84 3.35
C LYS A 77 11.84 -0.56 3.21
N PRO A 78 13.13 -0.72 3.54
CA PRO A 78 13.79 -2.01 3.45
C PRO A 78 13.19 -2.99 4.46
N ILE A 79 13.10 -4.26 4.08
CA ILE A 79 12.56 -5.32 4.92
C ILE A 79 13.47 -5.49 6.15
N LYS A 80 12.91 -5.24 7.34
CA LYS A 80 13.56 -5.49 8.62
C LYS A 80 12.90 -6.65 9.35
N LYS A 81 13.70 -7.38 10.13
CA LYS A 81 13.16 -8.40 11.04
C LYS A 81 12.48 -7.65 12.19
N ASN A 82 11.16 -7.71 12.23
CA ASN A 82 10.37 -7.08 13.27
C ASN A 82 9.90 -8.17 14.28
N VAL A 83 9.97 -7.87 15.57
CA VAL A 83 9.52 -8.73 16.69
C VAL A 83 8.10 -8.39 17.14
N GLY A 84 7.43 -7.59 16.33
CA GLY A 84 6.16 -6.98 16.63
C GLY A 84 4.91 -7.83 16.59
N VAL A 85 3.78 -7.25 16.99
CA VAL A 85 2.45 -7.90 16.97
C VAL A 85 2.08 -8.33 15.54
N CYS A 86 2.42 -7.52 14.54
CA CYS A 86 2.16 -7.82 13.14
C CYS A 86 3.24 -8.72 12.48
N SER A 87 4.28 -9.13 13.22
CA SER A 87 5.37 -9.97 12.69
C SER A 87 4.88 -11.34 12.20
N CYS A 88 3.87 -11.91 12.86
CA CYS A 88 3.27 -13.19 12.51
C CYS A 88 2.62 -13.20 11.12
N CYS A 89 2.14 -12.05 10.63
CA CYS A 89 1.58 -11.91 9.29
C CYS A 89 2.64 -11.38 8.31
N LYS A 90 3.39 -10.35 8.70
CA LYS A 90 4.35 -9.67 7.82
C LYS A 90 5.48 -10.59 7.36
N ALA A 91 6.12 -11.32 8.27
CA ALA A 91 7.32 -12.07 7.94
C ALA A 91 7.05 -13.28 7.02
N PRO A 92 6.05 -14.15 7.30
CA PRO A 92 5.72 -15.26 6.40
C PRO A 92 5.29 -14.78 5.01
N MET A 93 4.42 -13.76 4.94
CA MET A 93 3.91 -13.27 3.66
C MET A 93 5.00 -12.60 2.83
N THR A 94 5.92 -11.86 3.47
CA THR A 94 7.10 -11.29 2.79
C THR A 94 7.96 -12.39 2.15
N ASN A 95 8.14 -13.52 2.83
CA ASN A 95 8.91 -14.65 2.27
C ASN A 95 8.20 -15.27 1.06
N VAL A 96 6.88 -15.44 1.11
CA VAL A 96 6.08 -15.89 -0.04
C VAL A 96 6.22 -14.90 -1.21
N LEU A 97 6.04 -13.60 -0.96
CA LEU A 97 6.12 -12.58 -1.99
C LEU A 97 7.49 -12.52 -2.67
N LYS A 98 8.58 -12.72 -1.91
CA LYS A 98 9.94 -12.77 -2.50
C LYS A 98 10.08 -13.86 -3.56
N LEU A 99 9.41 -15.00 -3.38
CA LEU A 99 9.39 -16.10 -4.36
C LEU A 99 8.55 -15.77 -5.59
N LEU A 100 7.62 -14.81 -5.45
CA LEU A 100 6.71 -14.36 -6.51
C LEU A 100 7.22 -13.09 -7.21
N LYS A 101 8.36 -12.52 -6.80
CA LYS A 101 8.95 -11.35 -7.47
C LYS A 101 9.23 -11.66 -8.95
N GLY A 102 8.75 -10.78 -9.83
CA GLY A 102 8.80 -10.96 -11.29
C GLY A 102 7.75 -11.91 -11.87
N ARG A 103 6.82 -12.42 -11.05
CA ARG A 103 5.71 -13.26 -11.50
C ARG A 103 4.38 -12.50 -11.42
N ASP A 104 3.45 -12.92 -12.26
CA ASP A 104 2.07 -12.47 -12.19
C ASP A 104 1.36 -13.12 -11.01
N VAL A 105 0.66 -12.28 -10.27
CA VAL A 105 -0.11 -12.67 -9.09
C VAL A 105 -1.50 -12.08 -9.18
N PHE A 106 -2.42 -12.77 -8.55
CA PHE A 106 -3.76 -12.27 -8.31
C PHE A 106 -3.83 -11.77 -6.87
N VAL A 107 -4.02 -10.47 -6.70
CA VAL A 107 -4.10 -9.82 -5.39
C VAL A 107 -5.56 -9.66 -5.02
N GLU A 108 -5.97 -10.43 -4.03
CA GLU A 108 -7.25 -10.24 -3.38
C GLU A 108 -7.18 -9.07 -2.39
N THR A 109 -8.13 -8.15 -2.50
CA THR A 109 -8.21 -6.97 -1.61
C THR A 109 -9.53 -6.97 -0.87
N LEU A 110 -9.50 -6.61 0.41
CA LEU A 110 -10.71 -6.35 1.18
C LEU A 110 -11.35 -5.03 0.70
N GLY A 111 -12.52 -5.11 0.06
CA GLY A 111 -13.27 -3.96 -0.44
C GLY A 111 -14.13 -4.29 -1.67
N PHE A 112 -14.78 -3.28 -2.26
CA PHE A 112 -15.74 -3.44 -3.36
C PHE A 112 -15.09 -3.58 -4.77
N VAL A 113 -13.77 -3.64 -4.87
CA VAL A 113 -13.04 -3.65 -6.16
C VAL A 113 -12.75 -5.07 -6.60
N PRO A 114 -12.81 -5.40 -7.90
CA PRO A 114 -12.29 -6.66 -8.38
C PRO A 114 -10.81 -6.79 -8.04
N ASN A 115 -10.45 -8.00 -7.65
CA ASN A 115 -9.09 -8.47 -7.46
C ASN A 115 -8.15 -8.00 -8.57
N VAL A 116 -6.90 -7.72 -8.20
CA VAL A 116 -5.92 -7.11 -9.09
C VAL A 116 -5.01 -8.18 -9.66
N LEU A 117 -5.01 -8.36 -10.98
CA LEU A 117 -3.99 -9.12 -11.68
C LEU A 117 -2.81 -8.22 -12.03
N GLY A 118 -1.59 -8.63 -11.66
CA GLY A 118 -0.39 -7.92 -12.10
C GLY A 118 0.90 -8.59 -11.63
N THR A 119 2.02 -8.06 -12.09
CA THR A 119 3.36 -8.57 -11.78
C THR A 119 3.91 -7.94 -10.50
N VAL A 120 4.45 -8.74 -9.59
CA VAL A 120 5.16 -8.24 -8.40
C VAL A 120 6.50 -7.65 -8.83
N THR A 121 6.66 -6.32 -8.72
CA THR A 121 7.88 -5.63 -9.15
C THR A 121 8.79 -5.26 -7.99
N ASP A 122 8.23 -4.92 -6.84
CA ASP A 122 9.03 -4.64 -5.65
C ASP A 122 8.35 -4.98 -4.33
N ILE A 123 9.17 -5.23 -3.32
CA ILE A 123 8.74 -5.71 -2.01
C ILE A 123 9.55 -5.00 -0.94
N GLY A 124 8.84 -4.26 -0.08
CA GLY A 124 9.40 -3.59 1.09
C GLY A 124 8.81 -4.12 2.38
N GLU A 125 9.06 -3.40 3.46
CA GLU A 125 8.53 -3.74 4.78
C GLU A 125 7.00 -3.61 4.82
N GLY A 126 6.30 -4.73 4.63
CA GLY A 126 4.84 -4.79 4.72
C GLY A 126 4.09 -4.17 3.54
N ILE A 127 4.81 -3.81 2.46
CA ILE A 127 4.25 -3.21 1.24
C ILE A 127 4.80 -3.96 0.02
N THR A 128 3.93 -4.21 -0.95
CA THR A 128 4.28 -4.81 -2.24
C THR A 128 3.79 -3.90 -3.35
N VAL A 129 4.63 -3.67 -4.35
CA VAL A 129 4.27 -2.96 -5.58
C VAL A 129 3.94 -3.99 -6.65
N VAL A 130 2.75 -3.84 -7.23
CA VAL A 130 2.25 -4.68 -8.31
C VAL A 130 1.96 -3.78 -9.50
N THR A 131 2.52 -4.12 -10.66
CA THR A 131 2.25 -3.43 -11.92
C THR A 131 1.37 -4.30 -12.78
N GLY A 132 0.22 -3.77 -13.21
CA GLY A 132 -0.69 -4.47 -14.09
C GLY A 132 -1.45 -3.49 -14.98
N SER A 133 -1.87 -3.96 -16.15
CA SER A 133 -2.88 -3.28 -16.96
C SER A 133 -4.25 -3.55 -16.33
N GLY A 134 -4.82 -2.54 -15.69
CA GLY A 134 -6.16 -2.46 -15.06
C GLY A 134 -7.09 -3.69 -15.07
N THR A 135 -7.61 -4.01 -13.88
CA THR A 135 -8.78 -4.86 -13.57
C THR A 135 -9.09 -5.99 -14.55
N SER A 136 -8.80 -7.23 -14.15
CA SER A 136 -9.39 -8.38 -14.83
C SER A 136 -10.89 -8.45 -14.48
N ASN A 137 -11.75 -8.05 -15.42
CA ASN A 137 -13.16 -8.39 -15.38
C ASN A 137 -13.28 -9.91 -15.63
N PHE A 138 -13.25 -10.70 -14.56
CA PHE A 138 -13.69 -12.09 -14.66
C PHE A 138 -15.13 -12.18 -14.12
N GLN A 139 -16.01 -12.51 -15.06
CA GLN A 139 -17.38 -12.92 -14.88
C GLN A 139 -17.43 -14.38 -14.43
#